data_AF-A0A8K0W430-F1
#
_entry.id   AF-A0A8K0W430-F1
#
_cell.length_a   1.000
_cell.length_b   1.000
_cell.length_c   1.000
_cell.angle_alpha   90.00
_cell.angle_beta   90.00
_cell.angle_gamma   90.00
#
_symmetry.space_group_name_H-M   'P 1'
#
loop_
_entity.id
_entity.type
_entity.pdbx_description
1 polymer ?
#
loop_
_entity_poly.entity_id
_entity_poly.type
_entity_poly.pdbx_seq_one_letter_code
_entity_poly.pdbx_strand_id
1 'polypeptide(L)'
;MVNILFFVLANLQLPAASAGLLGLPLDIGGLLSSLHPAPANDPRFTNFSPPGAGDVRSPCPGLNALANHGFLHHNGRNMTIPHLIKGLSEGLNIGPDFTASLGGLALRAAPNPASGAFDLNELIAVEHDASISRQDAAFGSAATFDERTWAQYLSVFKGRSTADVQTAAKAKFARYNDSLSHNPDFVYGAREAVLAYGEQAVYLQTMGSDTISPRAKLSFVRTLFEQERLPYGQGWRPSTVPITLASVGAMVVQLIASGSEPVPEVGRIVGDTYKSLVVSAVGGSQVLSNLTEGISAVLGL
;
A
#
# COMPACT_ATOMS: atom_id res chain seq x y z
N MET A 1 -4.78 -8.28 43.52
CA MET A 1 -3.38 -8.60 43.90
C MET A 1 -2.77 -9.29 42.68
N VAL A 2 -2.18 -8.57 41.74
CA VAL A 2 -0.78 -8.09 41.66
C VAL A 2 0.26 -9.23 41.57
N ASN A 3 0.92 -9.27 40.40
CA ASN A 3 2.21 -9.88 40.04
C ASN A 3 2.36 -11.40 40.04
N ILE A 4 2.62 -11.97 38.85
CA ILE A 4 3.98 -12.33 38.39
C ILE A 4 4.04 -12.21 36.86
N LEU A 5 4.73 -11.16 36.43
CA LEU A 5 5.26 -10.88 35.11
C LEU A 5 6.71 -11.41 35.09
N PHE A 6 7.25 -11.69 33.89
CA PHE A 6 8.63 -12.10 33.57
C PHE A 6 8.99 -13.57 33.79
N PHE A 7 9.26 -14.28 32.68
CA PHE A 7 10.10 -15.48 32.48
C PHE A 7 9.45 -16.63 31.67
N VAL A 8 9.08 -16.41 30.39
CA VAL A 8 9.08 -17.49 29.38
C VAL A 8 9.42 -16.96 27.96
N LEU A 9 10.41 -16.07 27.84
CA LEU A 9 10.94 -15.62 26.53
C LEU A 9 12.47 -15.75 26.44
N ALA A 10 13.00 -16.86 26.92
CA ALA A 10 14.40 -17.22 26.66
C ALA A 10 14.46 -18.69 26.23
N ASN A 11 15.09 -18.94 25.09
CA ASN A 11 15.46 -20.25 24.51
C ASN A 11 14.48 -20.92 23.54
N LEU A 12 13.98 -20.17 22.55
CA LEU A 12 13.90 -20.74 21.20
C LEU A 12 15.06 -20.19 20.37
N GLN A 13 16.19 -20.90 20.39
CA GLN A 13 17.20 -20.78 19.33
C GLN A 13 16.54 -21.28 18.04
N LEU A 14 16.01 -20.36 17.23
CA LEU A 14 15.71 -20.64 15.84
C LEU A 14 17.04 -20.88 15.12
N PRO A 15 17.18 -21.94 14.31
CA PRO A 15 18.38 -22.12 13.51
C PRO A 15 18.47 -20.93 12.54
N ALA A 16 19.61 -20.24 12.55
CA ALA A 16 19.92 -19.18 11.62
C ALA A 16 20.01 -19.76 10.20
N ALA A 17 18.87 -19.82 9.51
CA ALA A 17 18.84 -20.09 8.09
C ALA A 17 19.32 -18.84 7.36
N SER A 18 20.59 -18.86 6.94
CA SER A 18 21.21 -17.87 6.07
C SER A 18 20.62 -17.97 4.66
N ALA A 19 19.39 -17.48 4.49
CA ALA A 19 18.80 -17.26 3.17
C ALA A 19 19.30 -15.93 2.59
N GLY A 20 20.54 -15.90 2.15
CA GLY A 20 21.10 -14.77 1.42
C GLY A 20 20.81 -14.89 -0.08
N LEU A 21 19.99 -13.99 -0.63
CA LEU A 21 20.15 -13.61 -2.03
C LEU A 21 21.44 -12.76 -2.08
N LEU A 22 22.51 -13.25 -2.71
CA LEU A 22 23.81 -12.58 -2.93
C LEU A 22 24.83 -12.56 -1.78
N GLY A 23 24.72 -13.41 -0.76
CA GLY A 23 25.83 -13.65 0.18
C GLY A 23 26.14 -12.52 1.18
N LEU A 24 25.25 -11.53 1.32
CA LEU A 24 25.22 -10.66 2.50
C LEU A 24 24.30 -11.29 3.56
N PRO A 25 24.70 -11.36 4.84
CA PRO A 25 23.78 -11.75 5.90
C PRO A 25 22.69 -10.67 5.98
N LEU A 26 21.46 -11.03 5.59
CA LEU A 26 20.29 -10.23 5.90
C LEU A 26 20.16 -10.25 7.43
N ASP A 27 20.41 -9.11 8.08
CA ASP A 27 20.10 -8.93 9.50
C ASP A 27 18.58 -8.82 9.64
N ILE A 28 17.92 -9.97 9.56
CA ILE A 28 16.47 -10.07 9.69
C ILE A 28 16.05 -9.56 11.07
N GLY A 29 16.83 -9.83 12.13
CA GLY A 29 16.54 -9.32 13.48
C GLY A 29 16.58 -7.79 13.57
N GLY A 30 17.62 -7.17 13.00
CA GLY A 30 17.73 -5.71 12.89
C GLY A 30 16.63 -5.11 12.01
N LEU A 31 16.31 -5.75 10.88
CA LEU A 31 15.22 -5.29 10.01
C LEU A 31 13.88 -5.30 10.76
N LEU A 32 13.52 -6.42 11.39
CA LEU A 32 12.23 -6.58 12.09
C LEU A 32 12.11 -5.65 13.30
N SER A 33 13.20 -5.43 14.05
CA SER A 33 13.22 -4.49 15.17
C SER A 33 13.12 -3.02 14.73
N SER A 34 13.46 -2.72 13.48
CA SER A 34 13.32 -1.37 12.89
C SER A 34 11.93 -1.08 12.30
N LEU A 35 11.00 -2.04 12.33
CA LEU A 35 9.68 -1.90 11.69
C LEU A 35 8.71 -1.11 12.56
N HIS A 36 8.93 0.20 12.62
CA HIS A 36 8.07 1.17 13.24
C HIS A 36 8.16 2.50 12.49
N PRO A 37 7.23 3.45 12.70
CA PRO A 37 7.36 4.79 12.15
C PRO A 37 8.70 5.42 12.55
N ALA A 38 9.31 6.17 11.65
CA ALA A 38 10.46 6.98 12.00
C ALA A 38 10.08 7.97 13.13
N PRO A 39 11.05 8.38 13.98
CA PRO A 39 10.79 9.35 15.03
C PRO A 39 10.12 10.62 14.50
N ALA A 40 9.26 11.25 15.30
CA ALA A 40 8.53 12.46 14.87
C ALA A 40 9.46 13.64 14.48
N ASN A 41 10.71 13.65 14.92
CA ASN A 41 11.70 14.66 14.53
C ASN A 41 12.58 14.22 13.34
N ASP A 42 12.29 13.08 12.70
CA ASP A 42 13.02 12.65 11.51
C ASP A 42 12.82 13.68 10.39
N PRO A 43 13.91 14.28 9.87
CA PRO A 43 13.81 15.35 8.89
C PRO A 43 13.18 14.89 7.57
N ARG A 44 13.17 13.59 7.25
CA ARG A 44 12.56 13.07 6.02
C ARG A 44 11.06 13.38 5.95
N PHE A 45 10.37 13.51 7.08
CA PHE A 45 8.96 13.91 7.07
C PHE A 45 8.71 15.32 6.53
N THR A 46 9.68 16.23 6.62
CA THR A 46 9.56 17.63 6.18
C THR A 46 10.46 17.96 4.98
N ASN A 47 11.50 17.17 4.74
CA ASN A 47 12.44 17.34 3.63
C ASN A 47 11.89 16.74 2.32
N PHE A 48 10.84 17.36 1.80
CA PHE A 48 10.28 17.01 0.50
C PHE A 48 11.13 17.58 -0.65
N SER A 49 11.43 16.74 -1.63
CA SER A 49 11.94 17.14 -2.94
C SER A 49 11.08 16.51 -4.04
N PRO A 50 10.65 17.26 -5.07
CA PRO A 50 9.98 16.67 -6.23
C PRO A 50 10.95 15.79 -7.04
N PRO A 51 10.45 14.85 -7.87
CA PRO A 51 11.30 14.07 -8.76
C PRO A 51 12.05 14.97 -9.75
N GLY A 52 13.34 14.71 -9.95
CA GLY A 52 14.19 15.36 -10.93
C GLY A 52 14.21 14.65 -12.29
N ALA A 53 15.02 15.16 -13.22
CA ALA A 53 15.19 14.55 -14.53
C ALA A 53 15.84 13.16 -14.41
N GLY A 54 15.18 12.12 -14.95
CA GLY A 54 15.66 10.74 -14.94
C GLY A 54 15.17 9.89 -13.75
N ASP A 55 14.55 10.54 -12.76
CA ASP A 55 13.87 9.86 -11.66
C ASP A 55 12.58 9.21 -12.17
N VAL A 56 12.26 8.03 -11.63
CA VAL A 56 11.06 7.27 -12.00
C VAL A 56 10.08 7.18 -10.84
N ARG A 57 8.80 7.09 -11.17
CA ARG A 57 7.69 7.00 -10.22
C ARG A 57 6.72 5.91 -10.66
N SER A 58 5.94 5.44 -9.70
CA SER A 58 4.92 4.41 -9.84
C SER A 58 3.52 5.03 -10.05
N PRO A 59 2.48 4.26 -10.38
CA PRO A 59 1.09 4.74 -10.25
C PRO A 59 0.66 4.98 -8.79
N CYS A 60 1.41 4.50 -7.80
CA CYS A 60 1.07 4.60 -6.38
C CYS A 60 1.54 5.93 -5.77
N PRO A 61 0.62 6.82 -5.33
CA PRO A 61 0.98 8.10 -4.73
C PRO A 61 1.75 7.93 -3.40
N GLY A 62 1.50 6.84 -2.66
CA GLY A 62 2.21 6.53 -1.42
C GLY A 62 3.71 6.26 -1.64
N LEU A 63 4.04 5.38 -2.58
CA LEU A 63 5.44 5.09 -2.92
C LEU A 63 6.14 6.32 -3.48
N ASN A 64 5.44 7.09 -4.31
CA ASN A 64 5.98 8.31 -4.89
C ASN A 64 6.28 9.36 -3.82
N ALA A 65 5.39 9.52 -2.84
CA ALA A 65 5.64 10.36 -1.68
C ALA A 65 6.84 9.89 -0.87
N LEU A 66 6.97 8.59 -0.60
CA LEU A 66 8.12 8.07 0.12
C LEU A 66 9.45 8.28 -0.62
N ALA A 67 9.46 8.18 -1.95
CA ALA A 67 10.63 8.52 -2.77
C ALA A 67 10.92 10.04 -2.71
N ASN A 68 9.90 10.89 -2.84
CA ASN A 68 10.03 12.35 -2.75
C ASN A 68 10.56 12.83 -1.38
N HIS A 69 10.31 12.06 -0.33
CA HIS A 69 10.78 12.32 1.03
C HIS A 69 12.08 11.59 1.41
N GLY A 70 12.64 10.77 0.52
CA GLY A 70 13.88 10.01 0.78
C GLY A 70 13.72 8.85 1.78
N PHE A 71 12.50 8.38 2.03
CA PHE A 71 12.26 7.10 2.71
C PHE A 71 12.55 5.91 1.78
N LEU A 72 12.34 6.11 0.48
CA LEU A 72 12.78 5.23 -0.59
C LEU A 72 13.91 5.92 -1.38
N HIS A 73 14.62 5.17 -2.23
CA HIS A 73 15.55 5.75 -3.19
C HIS A 73 14.86 6.87 -3.98
N HIS A 74 15.38 8.10 -3.88
CA HIS A 74 14.73 9.28 -4.45
C HIS A 74 14.57 9.18 -5.97
N ASN A 75 15.53 8.55 -6.64
CA ASN A 75 15.47 8.31 -8.08
C ASN A 75 14.45 7.24 -8.48
N GLY A 76 13.87 6.51 -7.52
CA GLY A 76 12.91 5.44 -7.77
C GLY A 76 13.51 4.18 -8.38
N ARG A 77 14.84 4.02 -8.39
CA ARG A 77 15.52 2.92 -9.09
C ARG A 77 16.21 1.94 -8.15
N ASN A 78 16.48 0.74 -8.65
CA ASN A 78 17.22 -0.31 -7.95
C ASN A 78 16.65 -0.59 -6.54
N MET A 79 15.32 -0.65 -6.45
CA MET A 79 14.56 -0.94 -5.25
C MET A 79 14.60 -2.45 -4.98
N THR A 80 14.66 -2.84 -3.70
CA THR A 80 14.54 -4.24 -3.28
C THR A 80 13.37 -4.37 -2.29
N ILE A 81 12.90 -5.59 -2.03
CA ILE A 81 11.87 -5.81 -1.00
C ILE A 81 12.30 -5.24 0.37
N PRO A 82 13.54 -5.47 0.87
CA PRO A 82 14.00 -4.84 2.11
C PRO A 82 13.96 -3.31 2.10
N HIS A 83 14.34 -2.67 0.99
CA HIS A 83 14.25 -1.21 0.87
C HIS A 83 12.79 -0.72 1.00
N LEU A 84 11.84 -1.42 0.34
CA LEU A 84 10.43 -1.14 0.50
C LEU A 84 9.96 -1.32 1.94
N ILE A 85 10.26 -2.48 2.56
CA ILE A 85 9.83 -2.81 3.93
C ILE A 85 10.25 -1.70 4.90
N LYS A 86 11.52 -1.28 4.82
CA LYS A 86 12.04 -0.21 5.68
C LYS A 86 11.35 1.13 5.40
N GLY A 87 11.26 1.55 4.13
CA GLY A 87 10.71 2.87 3.78
C GLY A 87 9.21 3.00 4.08
N LEU A 88 8.43 1.95 3.81
CA LEU A 88 6.99 1.91 4.08
C LEU A 88 6.67 1.84 5.57
N SER A 89 7.48 1.10 6.34
CA SER A 89 7.35 1.06 7.79
C SER A 89 7.71 2.41 8.42
N GLU A 90 8.87 2.98 8.06
CA GLU A 90 9.32 4.26 8.62
C GLU A 90 8.42 5.44 8.23
N GLY A 91 7.95 5.49 6.98
CA GLY A 91 7.22 6.65 6.47
C GLY A 91 5.71 6.58 6.68
N LEU A 92 5.09 5.40 6.66
CA LEU A 92 3.63 5.23 6.70
C LEU A 92 3.13 4.22 7.76
N ASN A 93 4.04 3.55 8.47
CA ASN A 93 3.75 2.40 9.32
C ASN A 93 3.03 1.24 8.62
N ILE A 94 3.36 1.00 7.35
CA ILE A 94 2.82 -0.15 6.62
C ILE A 94 3.63 -1.39 6.96
N GLY A 95 2.93 -2.47 7.26
CA GLY A 95 3.47 -3.74 7.67
C GLY A 95 4.28 -4.42 6.57
N PRO A 96 5.25 -5.26 6.95
CA PRO A 96 6.11 -5.97 6.02
C PRO A 96 5.38 -7.07 5.25
N ASP A 97 4.26 -7.58 5.74
CA ASP A 97 3.40 -8.55 5.05
C ASP A 97 2.74 -7.93 3.81
N PHE A 98 2.12 -6.76 3.97
CA PHE A 98 1.60 -5.96 2.87
C PHE A 98 2.73 -5.55 1.91
N THR A 99 3.84 -5.07 2.48
CA THR A 99 4.96 -4.57 1.70
C THR A 99 5.66 -5.65 0.89
N ALA A 100 5.84 -6.85 1.44
CA ALA A 100 6.43 -7.98 0.72
C ALA A 100 5.55 -8.41 -0.46
N SER A 101 4.22 -8.35 -0.29
CA SER A 101 3.27 -8.66 -1.37
C SER A 101 3.39 -7.67 -2.53
N LEU A 102 3.50 -6.38 -2.22
CA LEU A 102 3.74 -5.32 -3.21
C LEU A 102 5.13 -5.39 -3.86
N GLY A 103 6.16 -5.70 -3.08
CA GLY A 103 7.53 -5.82 -3.60
C GLY A 103 7.73 -7.08 -4.46
N GLY A 104 7.06 -8.18 -4.14
CA GLY A 104 7.04 -9.37 -4.99
C GLY A 104 6.35 -9.13 -6.32
N LEU A 105 5.29 -8.32 -6.32
CA LEU A 105 4.65 -7.82 -7.53
C LEU A 105 5.61 -7.02 -8.42
N ALA A 106 6.31 -6.06 -7.82
CA ALA A 106 7.26 -5.22 -8.53
C ALA A 106 8.41 -6.06 -9.12
N LEU A 107 8.96 -7.00 -8.34
CA LEU A 107 10.00 -7.91 -8.81
C LEU A 107 9.52 -8.79 -9.97
N ARG A 108 8.28 -9.26 -9.95
CA ARG A 108 7.72 -10.03 -11.08
C ARG A 108 7.57 -9.20 -12.35
N ALA A 109 7.27 -7.92 -12.21
CA ALA A 109 7.16 -6.99 -13.32
C ALA A 109 8.51 -6.51 -13.85
N ALA A 110 9.59 -6.68 -13.08
CA ALA A 110 10.92 -6.25 -13.45
C ALA A 110 11.43 -6.98 -14.71
N PRO A 111 12.21 -6.31 -15.58
CA PRO A 111 12.85 -6.94 -16.74
C PRO A 111 13.80 -8.08 -16.36
N ASN A 112 14.40 -8.00 -15.17
CA ASN A 112 15.27 -9.05 -14.63
C ASN A 112 14.91 -9.36 -13.17
N PRO A 113 13.85 -10.15 -12.91
CA PRO A 113 13.41 -10.50 -11.55
C PRO A 113 14.50 -11.22 -10.74
N ALA A 114 15.38 -11.97 -11.41
CA ALA A 114 16.46 -12.70 -10.77
C ALA A 114 17.53 -11.80 -10.13
N SER A 115 17.57 -10.51 -10.50
CA SER A 115 18.44 -9.53 -9.85
C SER A 115 18.03 -9.22 -8.40
N GLY A 116 16.78 -9.53 -8.03
CA GLY A 116 16.22 -9.15 -6.73
C GLY A 116 15.96 -7.64 -6.59
N ALA A 117 16.05 -6.88 -7.70
CA ALA A 117 15.78 -5.46 -7.75
C ALA A 117 14.78 -5.09 -8.85
N PHE A 118 14.13 -3.94 -8.68
CA PHE A 118 13.14 -3.38 -9.59
C PHE A 118 13.17 -1.85 -9.55
N ASP A 119 12.63 -1.20 -10.56
CA ASP A 119 12.40 0.25 -10.59
C ASP A 119 10.92 0.56 -10.27
N LEU A 120 10.62 1.67 -9.61
CA LEU A 120 9.25 1.99 -9.16
C LEU A 120 8.23 2.08 -10.31
N ASN A 121 8.65 2.45 -11.51
CA ASN A 121 7.77 2.51 -12.68
C ASN A 121 7.37 1.13 -13.21
N GLU A 122 8.04 0.04 -12.80
CA GLU A 122 7.68 -1.33 -13.20
C GLU A 122 6.36 -1.77 -12.54
N LEU A 123 5.96 -1.13 -11.44
CA LEU A 123 4.64 -1.30 -10.83
C LEU A 123 3.48 -0.84 -11.73
N ILE A 124 3.74 -0.22 -12.89
CA ILE A 124 2.68 0.00 -13.89
C ILE A 124 2.09 -1.31 -14.41
N ALA A 125 2.84 -2.42 -14.37
CA ALA A 125 2.35 -3.73 -14.80
C ALA A 125 1.25 -4.29 -13.88
N VAL A 126 1.06 -3.70 -12.69
CA VAL A 126 0.02 -4.13 -11.75
C VAL A 126 -1.20 -3.21 -11.73
N GLU A 127 -1.24 -2.21 -12.61
CA GLU A 127 -2.31 -1.23 -12.72
C GLU A 127 -3.66 -1.89 -13.12
N HIS A 128 -4.76 -1.17 -12.89
CA HIS A 128 -6.11 -1.59 -13.23
C HIS A 128 -7.01 -0.40 -13.57
N ASP A 129 -8.03 -0.64 -14.39
CA ASP A 129 -9.08 0.34 -14.68
C ASP A 129 -9.85 0.77 -13.42
N ALA A 130 -10.60 1.88 -13.52
CA ALA A 130 -11.35 2.50 -12.43
C ALA A 130 -10.48 3.01 -11.26
N SER A 131 -9.22 3.33 -11.55
CA SER A 131 -8.33 4.09 -10.68
C SER A 131 -8.98 5.40 -10.19
N ILE A 132 -8.68 5.81 -8.94
CA ILE A 132 -9.32 6.99 -8.33
C ILE A 132 -8.68 8.33 -8.72
N SER A 133 -7.49 8.30 -9.32
CA SER A 133 -6.73 9.51 -9.66
C SER A 133 -5.91 9.39 -10.95
N ARG A 134 -6.00 8.26 -11.67
CA ARG A 134 -5.32 7.98 -12.94
C ARG A 134 -6.40 7.64 -13.97
N GLN A 135 -6.12 7.87 -15.25
CA GLN A 135 -7.04 7.45 -16.32
C GLN A 135 -6.94 5.94 -16.54
N ASP A 136 -8.03 5.33 -16.99
CA ASP A 136 -7.97 4.00 -17.59
C ASP A 136 -7.03 4.03 -18.81
N ALA A 137 -6.31 2.92 -19.04
CA ALA A 137 -5.30 2.85 -20.09
C ALA A 137 -5.85 3.10 -21.51
N ALA A 138 -7.15 2.86 -21.71
CA ALA A 138 -7.85 3.13 -22.98
C ALA A 138 -7.89 4.62 -23.36
N PHE A 139 -7.76 5.54 -22.39
CA PHE A 139 -7.89 6.98 -22.62
C PHE A 139 -6.59 7.76 -22.50
N GLY A 140 -5.55 7.18 -21.91
CA GLY A 140 -4.28 7.86 -21.73
C GLY A 140 -3.37 7.18 -20.72
N SER A 141 -2.66 7.97 -19.92
CA SER A 141 -1.65 7.44 -19.00
C SER A 141 -2.31 6.89 -17.73
N ALA A 142 -2.18 5.57 -17.54
CA ALA A 142 -2.56 4.90 -16.30
C ALA A 142 -1.54 5.07 -15.15
N ALA A 143 -0.40 5.73 -15.42
CA ALA A 143 0.63 6.00 -14.42
C ALA A 143 0.50 7.40 -13.79
N THR A 144 0.10 8.37 -14.61
CA THR A 144 0.21 9.79 -14.28
C THR A 144 -1.06 10.28 -13.58
N PHE A 145 -0.89 11.12 -12.56
CA PHE A 145 -2.02 11.79 -11.91
C PHE A 145 -2.86 12.56 -12.93
N ASP A 146 -4.17 12.35 -12.90
CA ASP A 146 -5.16 12.97 -13.77
C ASP A 146 -6.14 13.81 -12.95
N GLU A 147 -6.11 15.12 -13.17
CA GLU A 147 -6.91 16.11 -12.45
C GLU A 147 -8.42 15.88 -12.62
N ARG A 148 -8.86 15.43 -13.80
CA ARG A 148 -10.28 15.27 -14.11
C ARG A 148 -10.87 14.06 -13.37
N THR A 149 -10.20 12.92 -13.44
CA THR A 149 -10.54 11.71 -12.69
C THR A 149 -10.54 11.99 -11.19
N TRP A 150 -9.51 12.69 -10.70
CA TRP A 150 -9.42 13.06 -9.30
C TRP A 150 -10.55 14.00 -8.86
N ALA A 151 -10.88 15.01 -9.67
CA ALA A 151 -12.00 15.92 -9.41
C ALA A 151 -13.35 15.17 -9.37
N GLN A 152 -13.54 14.20 -10.26
CA GLN A 152 -14.74 13.35 -10.25
C GLN A 152 -14.83 12.55 -8.95
N TYR A 153 -13.74 11.90 -8.51
CA TYR A 153 -13.71 11.18 -7.24
C TYR A 153 -14.06 12.09 -6.06
N LEU A 154 -13.45 13.27 -5.99
CA LEU A 154 -13.67 14.24 -4.93
C LEU A 154 -15.08 14.85 -4.93
N SER A 155 -15.75 14.92 -6.08
CA SER A 155 -17.11 15.48 -6.19
C SER A 155 -18.12 14.73 -5.29
N VAL A 156 -17.90 13.43 -5.06
CA VAL A 156 -18.78 12.59 -4.23
C VAL A 156 -18.77 13.01 -2.75
N PHE A 157 -17.71 13.66 -2.30
CA PHE A 157 -17.57 14.11 -0.91
C PHE A 157 -18.40 15.36 -0.57
N LYS A 158 -18.98 16.06 -1.56
CA LYS A 158 -19.98 17.15 -1.38
C LYS A 158 -19.66 18.14 -0.25
N GLY A 159 -18.42 18.62 -0.16
CA GLY A 159 -18.00 19.61 0.84
C GLY A 159 -17.68 19.05 2.24
N ARG A 160 -17.67 17.72 2.43
CA ARG A 160 -17.13 17.09 3.65
C ARG A 160 -15.66 17.45 3.81
N SER A 161 -15.20 17.53 5.05
CA SER A 161 -13.79 17.77 5.38
C SER A 161 -12.95 16.49 5.54
N THR A 162 -13.61 15.33 5.62
CA THR A 162 -12.96 14.03 5.82
C THR A 162 -13.51 12.97 4.87
N ALA A 163 -12.64 12.08 4.40
CA ALA A 163 -13.01 10.79 3.85
C ALA A 163 -13.24 9.78 4.99
N ASP A 164 -14.41 9.17 4.99
CA ASP A 164 -14.77 8.02 5.82
C ASP A 164 -15.06 6.82 4.91
N VAL A 165 -15.09 5.61 5.49
CA VAL A 165 -15.32 4.34 4.76
C VAL A 165 -16.54 4.43 3.84
N GLN A 166 -17.64 4.96 4.35
CA GLN A 166 -18.90 4.99 3.61
C GLN A 166 -18.86 5.93 2.40
N THR A 167 -18.25 7.11 2.54
CA THR A 167 -18.12 8.05 1.43
C THR A 167 -17.07 7.59 0.41
N ALA A 168 -15.96 7.01 0.88
CA ALA A 168 -14.93 6.44 0.01
C ALA A 168 -15.47 5.27 -0.84
N ALA A 169 -16.26 4.38 -0.25
CA ALA A 169 -16.93 3.29 -0.98
C ALA A 169 -17.85 3.83 -2.10
N LYS A 170 -18.63 4.88 -1.81
CA LYS A 170 -19.46 5.55 -2.82
C LYS A 170 -18.63 6.21 -3.92
N ALA A 171 -17.53 6.86 -3.55
CA ALA A 171 -16.65 7.53 -4.51
C ALA A 171 -15.95 6.53 -5.43
N LYS A 172 -15.50 5.40 -4.89
CA LYS A 172 -14.94 4.28 -5.66
C LYS A 172 -15.97 3.66 -6.60
N PHE A 173 -17.21 3.45 -6.14
CA PHE A 173 -18.26 2.95 -7.01
C PHE A 173 -18.62 3.94 -8.13
N ALA A 174 -18.54 5.24 -7.88
CA ALA A 174 -18.71 6.24 -8.94
C ALA A 174 -17.62 6.13 -10.03
N ARG A 175 -16.37 5.86 -9.65
CA ARG A 175 -15.27 5.59 -10.59
C ARG A 175 -15.47 4.30 -11.39
N TYR A 176 -15.95 3.24 -10.74
CA TYR A 176 -16.34 2.00 -11.43
C TYR A 176 -17.42 2.26 -12.49
N ASN A 177 -18.52 2.93 -12.13
CA ASN A 177 -19.61 3.20 -13.07
C ASN A 177 -19.19 4.11 -14.22
N ASP A 178 -18.32 5.09 -13.95
CA ASP A 178 -17.78 5.96 -14.99
C ASP A 178 -16.97 5.16 -16.02
N SER A 179 -16.07 4.30 -15.54
CA SER A 179 -15.25 3.44 -16.39
C SER A 179 -16.13 2.47 -17.18
N LEU A 180 -17.07 1.78 -16.52
CA LEU A 180 -18.06 0.90 -17.15
C LEU A 180 -18.88 1.59 -18.25
N SER A 181 -19.23 2.86 -18.06
CA SER A 181 -20.11 3.59 -18.99
C SER A 181 -19.37 4.16 -20.20
N HIS A 182 -18.07 4.44 -20.07
CA HIS A 182 -17.33 5.18 -21.08
C HIS A 182 -16.19 4.38 -21.71
N ASN A 183 -15.55 3.46 -20.98
CA ASN A 183 -14.44 2.64 -21.46
C ASN A 183 -14.99 1.39 -22.17
N PRO A 184 -14.94 1.30 -23.51
CA PRO A 184 -15.41 0.12 -24.24
C PRO A 184 -14.54 -1.12 -23.97
N ASP A 185 -13.31 -0.94 -23.49
CA ASP A 185 -12.35 -1.98 -23.18
C ASP A 185 -12.24 -2.24 -21.67
N PHE A 186 -13.24 -1.80 -20.88
CA PHE A 186 -13.22 -1.87 -19.43
C PHE A 186 -12.97 -3.30 -18.89
N VAL A 187 -11.89 -3.47 -18.13
CA VAL A 187 -11.56 -4.72 -17.45
C VAL A 187 -11.75 -4.54 -15.96
N TYR A 188 -12.69 -5.31 -15.38
CA TYR A 188 -12.91 -5.26 -13.94
C TYR A 188 -13.38 -6.61 -13.37
N GLY A 189 -12.42 -7.48 -13.08
CA GLY A 189 -12.63 -8.78 -12.46
C GLY A 189 -12.30 -8.80 -10.97
N ALA A 190 -12.12 -10.02 -10.43
CA ALA A 190 -11.80 -10.21 -9.02
C ALA A 190 -10.46 -9.56 -8.63
N ARG A 191 -9.48 -9.57 -9.53
CA ARG A 191 -8.16 -8.96 -9.32
C ARG A 191 -8.30 -7.44 -9.14
N GLU A 192 -8.96 -6.79 -10.09
CA GLU A 192 -9.13 -5.33 -10.11
C GLU A 192 -9.94 -4.88 -8.89
N ALA A 193 -10.97 -5.63 -8.51
CA ALA A 193 -11.72 -5.37 -7.28
C ALA A 193 -10.85 -5.47 -6.01
N VAL A 194 -10.03 -6.52 -5.89
CA VAL A 194 -9.13 -6.69 -4.73
C VAL A 194 -8.17 -5.52 -4.60
N LEU A 195 -7.57 -5.07 -5.70
CA LEU A 195 -6.64 -3.95 -5.72
C LEU A 195 -7.35 -2.63 -5.43
N ALA A 196 -8.42 -2.31 -6.16
CA ALA A 196 -9.16 -1.05 -6.01
C ALA A 196 -9.70 -0.85 -4.58
N TYR A 197 -10.26 -1.90 -3.95
CA TYR A 197 -10.69 -1.82 -2.55
C TYR A 197 -9.52 -1.76 -1.57
N GLY A 198 -8.43 -2.48 -1.83
CA GLY A 198 -7.22 -2.45 -1.01
C GLY A 198 -6.61 -1.05 -0.95
N GLU A 199 -6.53 -0.38 -2.09
CA GLU A 199 -6.02 0.99 -2.19
C GLU A 199 -6.86 2.00 -1.42
N GLN A 200 -8.20 1.86 -1.47
CA GLN A 200 -9.10 2.66 -0.63
C GLN A 200 -8.79 2.45 0.85
N ALA A 201 -8.67 1.19 1.28
CA ALA A 201 -8.35 0.84 2.65
C ALA A 201 -6.99 1.40 3.10
N VAL A 202 -5.97 1.33 2.24
CA VAL A 202 -4.61 1.82 2.55
C VAL A 202 -4.59 3.33 2.70
N TYR A 203 -5.14 4.11 1.76
CA TYR A 203 -5.09 5.57 1.90
C TYR A 203 -5.93 6.04 3.10
N LEU A 204 -7.07 5.41 3.37
CA LEU A 204 -7.91 5.74 4.53
C LEU A 204 -7.14 5.51 5.83
N GLN A 205 -6.50 4.35 5.99
CA GLN A 205 -5.77 4.03 7.21
C GLN A 205 -4.51 4.88 7.38
N THR A 206 -3.76 5.12 6.29
CA THR A 206 -2.56 5.97 6.35
C THR A 206 -2.91 7.44 6.60
N MET A 207 -3.83 8.03 5.85
CA MET A 207 -4.19 9.45 5.98
C MET A 207 -5.16 9.74 7.12
N GLY A 208 -5.84 8.72 7.64
CA GLY A 208 -6.63 8.77 8.87
C GLY A 208 -5.83 8.46 10.13
N SER A 209 -4.64 7.87 10.00
CA SER A 209 -3.78 7.43 11.10
C SER A 209 -4.49 6.49 12.08
N ASP A 210 -5.40 5.66 11.57
CA ASP A 210 -6.28 4.74 12.31
C ASP A 210 -6.62 3.53 11.43
N THR A 211 -6.39 2.32 11.93
CA THR A 211 -6.58 1.07 11.19
C THR A 211 -8.01 0.52 11.23
N ILE A 212 -8.88 1.04 12.09
CA ILE A 212 -10.21 0.49 12.38
C ILE A 212 -11.32 1.41 11.88
N SER A 213 -11.24 2.71 12.19
CA SER A 213 -12.31 3.67 11.87
C SER A 213 -11.77 5.03 11.38
N PRO A 214 -10.94 5.02 10.32
CA PRO A 214 -10.25 6.21 9.86
C PRO A 214 -11.22 7.31 9.41
N ARG A 215 -10.88 8.54 9.80
CA ARG A 215 -11.45 9.78 9.26
C ARG A 215 -10.33 10.60 8.64
N ALA A 216 -9.90 10.19 7.45
CA ALA A 216 -8.81 10.86 6.74
C ALA A 216 -9.24 12.28 6.35
N LYS A 217 -8.53 13.31 6.82
CA LYS A 217 -8.80 14.70 6.39
C LYS A 217 -8.58 14.81 4.88
N LEU A 218 -9.54 15.36 4.16
CA LEU A 218 -9.40 15.50 2.70
C LEU A 218 -8.21 16.39 2.33
N SER A 219 -7.78 17.33 3.18
CA SER A 219 -6.53 18.07 2.96
C SER A 219 -5.30 17.16 2.93
N PHE A 220 -5.26 16.13 3.78
CA PHE A 220 -4.17 15.16 3.82
C PHE A 220 -4.21 14.27 2.58
N VAL A 221 -5.40 13.76 2.25
CA VAL A 221 -5.62 12.94 1.06
C VAL A 221 -5.23 13.71 -0.21
N ARG A 222 -5.68 14.96 -0.36
CA ARG A 222 -5.28 15.82 -1.49
C ARG A 222 -3.78 16.00 -1.57
N THR A 223 -3.11 16.26 -0.45
CA THR A 223 -1.65 16.42 -0.44
C THR A 223 -0.93 15.15 -0.90
N LEU A 224 -1.42 13.98 -0.47
CA LEU A 224 -0.85 12.71 -0.91
C LEU A 224 -1.05 12.49 -2.42
N PHE A 225 -2.25 12.72 -2.94
CA PHE A 225 -2.58 12.39 -4.34
C PHE A 225 -2.12 13.47 -5.34
N GLU A 226 -2.31 14.75 -5.02
CA GLU A 226 -2.05 15.88 -5.92
C GLU A 226 -0.56 16.30 -5.90
N GLN A 227 0.13 16.07 -4.78
CA GLN A 227 1.50 16.55 -4.58
C GLN A 227 2.50 15.42 -4.32
N GLU A 228 2.01 14.18 -4.15
CA GLU A 228 2.84 13.02 -3.79
C GLU A 228 3.76 13.38 -2.62
N ARG A 229 3.16 13.92 -1.56
CA ARG A 229 3.83 14.47 -0.39
C ARG A 229 3.15 13.99 0.89
N LEU A 230 3.95 13.70 1.92
CA LEU A 230 3.42 13.42 3.25
C LEU A 230 2.94 14.74 3.90
N PRO A 231 1.68 14.83 4.37
CA PRO A 231 1.10 16.08 4.88
C PRO A 231 1.57 16.46 6.29
N TYR A 232 2.84 16.25 6.60
CA TYR A 232 3.40 16.41 7.95
C TYR A 232 3.24 17.83 8.51
N GLY A 233 3.46 18.84 7.66
CA GLY A 233 3.26 20.26 7.99
C GLY A 233 1.80 20.66 8.23
N GLN A 234 0.84 19.81 7.84
CA GLN A 234 -0.59 20.01 8.12
C GLN A 234 -1.03 19.29 9.41
N GLY A 235 -0.08 18.70 10.14
CA GLY A 235 -0.32 17.98 11.39
C GLY A 235 -0.61 16.48 11.21
N TRP A 236 -0.46 15.92 10.00
CA TRP A 236 -0.55 14.47 9.81
C TRP A 236 0.65 13.75 10.44
N ARG A 237 0.41 12.55 10.99
CA ARG A 237 1.45 11.65 11.51
C ARG A 237 1.16 10.23 11.05
N PRO A 238 2.16 9.36 10.86
CA PRO A 238 1.93 7.94 10.63
C PRO A 238 1.04 7.33 11.72
N SER A 239 0.30 6.29 11.39
CA SER A 239 -0.44 5.50 12.39
C SER A 239 0.52 4.98 13.46
N THR A 240 0.09 4.91 14.71
CA THR A 240 0.84 4.25 15.79
C THR A 240 0.62 2.73 15.79
N VAL A 241 -0.39 2.25 15.06
CA VAL A 241 -0.68 0.83 14.84
C VAL A 241 -0.27 0.45 13.42
N PRO A 242 0.51 -0.63 13.22
CA PRO A 242 0.92 -1.06 11.88
C PRO A 242 -0.27 -1.38 10.97
N ILE A 243 -0.18 -0.94 9.71
CA ILE A 243 -1.16 -1.24 8.66
C ILE A 243 -0.73 -2.52 7.95
N THR A 244 -1.31 -3.64 8.35
CA THR A 244 -1.02 -5.01 7.85
C THR A 244 -2.04 -5.45 6.79
N LEU A 245 -1.79 -6.58 6.11
CA LEU A 245 -2.78 -7.21 5.23
C LEU A 245 -4.08 -7.54 5.97
N ALA A 246 -4.00 -7.95 7.23
CA ALA A 246 -5.19 -8.23 8.04
C ALA A 246 -6.03 -6.96 8.28
N SER A 247 -5.39 -5.84 8.63
CA SER A 247 -6.09 -4.56 8.84
C SER A 247 -6.71 -4.03 7.54
N VAL A 248 -5.97 -4.12 6.42
CA VAL A 248 -6.46 -3.76 5.09
C VAL A 248 -7.64 -4.66 4.70
N GLY A 249 -7.53 -5.97 4.91
CA GLY A 249 -8.60 -6.92 4.65
C GLY A 249 -9.87 -6.61 5.45
N ALA A 250 -9.74 -6.35 6.75
CA ALA A 250 -10.88 -5.95 7.58
C ALA A 250 -11.55 -4.66 7.08
N MET A 251 -10.77 -3.68 6.63
CA MET A 251 -11.28 -2.44 6.06
C MET A 251 -11.97 -2.66 4.70
N VAL A 252 -11.42 -3.53 3.86
CA VAL A 252 -12.02 -3.94 2.57
C VAL A 252 -13.43 -4.51 2.79
N VAL A 253 -13.63 -5.33 3.83
CA VAL A 253 -14.96 -5.84 4.20
C VAL A 253 -15.93 -4.70 4.50
N GLN A 254 -15.49 -3.71 5.27
CA GLN A 254 -16.33 -2.55 5.61
C GLN A 254 -16.65 -1.71 4.37
N LEU A 255 -15.68 -1.53 3.46
CA LEU A 255 -15.87 -0.80 2.20
C LEU A 255 -16.86 -1.50 1.28
N ILE A 256 -16.74 -2.82 1.11
CA ILE A 256 -17.67 -3.63 0.31
C ILE A 256 -19.08 -3.55 0.91
N ALA A 257 -19.21 -3.74 2.22
CA ALA A 257 -20.50 -3.66 2.92
C ALA A 257 -21.14 -2.25 2.86
N SER A 258 -20.33 -1.21 2.69
CA SER A 258 -20.78 0.18 2.60
C SER A 258 -21.05 0.66 1.16
N GLY A 259 -20.58 -0.12 0.17
CA GLY A 259 -20.68 0.19 -1.25
C GLY A 259 -21.92 -0.43 -1.91
N SER A 260 -22.04 -0.18 -3.21
CA SER A 260 -23.06 -0.82 -4.06
C SER A 260 -22.46 -1.37 -5.35
N GLU A 261 -21.13 -1.47 -5.39
CA GLU A 261 -20.44 -2.05 -6.51
C GLU A 261 -20.77 -3.53 -6.63
N PRO A 262 -21.10 -4.03 -7.84
CA PRO A 262 -21.20 -5.45 -8.07
C PRO A 262 -19.78 -6.02 -8.02
N VAL A 263 -19.37 -6.45 -6.83
CA VAL A 263 -18.13 -7.20 -6.67
C VAL A 263 -18.37 -8.57 -7.30
N PRO A 264 -17.50 -9.05 -8.22
CA PRO A 264 -17.51 -10.43 -8.68
C PRO A 264 -17.54 -11.39 -7.48
N GLU A 265 -17.94 -12.65 -7.64
CA GLU A 265 -18.12 -13.62 -6.55
C GLU A 265 -16.81 -13.95 -5.81
N VAL A 266 -16.29 -12.95 -5.11
CA VAL A 266 -15.17 -12.99 -4.20
C VAL A 266 -15.82 -13.23 -2.86
N GLY A 267 -16.13 -14.51 -2.62
CA GLY A 267 -16.92 -14.98 -1.48
C GLY A 267 -16.48 -14.28 -0.20
N ARG A 268 -17.42 -13.56 0.43
CA ARG A 268 -17.32 -12.86 1.73
C ARG A 268 -15.89 -12.84 2.28
N ILE A 269 -15.12 -11.87 1.81
CA ILE A 269 -13.73 -11.69 2.23
C ILE A 269 -13.71 -11.57 3.77
N VAL A 270 -13.00 -12.44 4.46
CA VAL A 270 -12.56 -12.27 5.86
C VAL A 270 -11.07 -11.93 5.79
N GLY A 271 -10.47 -11.25 6.77
CA GLY A 271 -9.08 -10.76 6.69
C GLY A 271 -8.06 -11.79 6.17
N ASP A 272 -8.16 -13.04 6.61
CA ASP A 272 -7.31 -14.15 6.14
C ASP A 272 -7.57 -14.52 4.67
N THR A 273 -8.83 -14.47 4.24
CA THR A 273 -9.21 -14.64 2.83
C THR A 273 -8.70 -13.49 1.97
N TYR A 274 -8.65 -12.24 2.50
CA TYR A 274 -8.13 -11.10 1.74
C TYR A 274 -6.65 -11.27 1.41
N LYS A 275 -5.84 -11.72 2.38
CA LYS A 275 -4.43 -12.06 2.14
C LYS A 275 -4.28 -13.06 1.00
N SER A 276 -5.05 -14.15 1.03
CA SER A 276 -5.05 -15.17 -0.03
C SER A 276 -5.49 -14.61 -1.39
N LEU A 277 -6.47 -13.70 -1.38
CA LEU A 277 -6.96 -13.04 -2.59
C LEU A 277 -5.94 -12.08 -3.16
N VAL A 278 -5.23 -11.30 -2.33
CA VAL A 278 -4.11 -10.47 -2.77
C VAL A 278 -3.06 -11.37 -3.42
N VAL A 279 -2.60 -12.42 -2.74
CA VAL A 279 -1.62 -13.39 -3.28
C VAL A 279 -2.09 -14.01 -4.61
N SER A 280 -3.38 -14.32 -4.73
CA SER A 280 -3.96 -14.89 -5.96
C SER A 280 -4.08 -13.86 -7.09
N ALA A 281 -4.59 -12.67 -6.80
CA ALA A 281 -4.75 -11.54 -7.72
C ALA A 281 -3.40 -11.09 -8.31
N VAL A 282 -2.32 -11.28 -7.56
CA VAL A 282 -0.95 -10.96 -7.96
C VAL A 282 -0.21 -12.14 -8.60
N GLY A 283 -0.97 -13.15 -9.04
CA GLY A 283 -0.50 -14.27 -9.86
C GLY A 283 0.05 -15.46 -9.07
N GLY A 284 -0.40 -15.66 -7.83
CA GLY A 284 -0.39 -16.96 -7.14
C GLY A 284 0.95 -17.67 -7.00
N SER A 285 2.07 -16.93 -6.96
CA SER A 285 3.36 -17.59 -6.80
C SER A 285 3.47 -18.15 -5.38
N GLN A 286 3.70 -19.47 -5.28
CA GLN A 286 4.01 -20.13 -4.00
C GLN A 286 5.14 -19.42 -3.26
N VAL A 287 6.09 -18.81 -3.98
CA VAL A 287 7.20 -18.05 -3.40
C VAL A 287 6.70 -16.79 -2.68
N LEU A 288 5.76 -16.06 -3.28
CA LEU A 288 5.18 -14.87 -2.65
C LEU A 288 4.28 -15.24 -1.47
N SER A 289 3.50 -16.32 -1.59
CA SER A 289 2.70 -16.85 -0.48
C SER A 289 3.60 -17.22 0.69
N ASN A 290 4.66 -18.01 0.45
CA ASN A 290 5.60 -18.44 1.46
C ASN A 290 6.36 -17.26 2.09
N LEU A 291 6.72 -16.23 1.31
CA LEU A 291 7.38 -15.04 1.83
C LEU A 291 6.45 -14.25 2.75
N THR A 292 5.23 -13.97 2.30
CA THR A 292 4.25 -13.21 3.09
C THR A 292 3.81 -14.01 4.32
N GLU A 293 3.61 -15.33 4.22
CA GLU A 293 3.33 -16.21 5.35
C GLU A 293 4.50 -16.27 6.34
N GLY A 294 5.73 -16.43 5.86
CA GLY A 294 6.92 -16.46 6.70
C GLY A 294 7.12 -15.14 7.46
N ILE A 295 6.94 -13.99 6.79
CA ILE A 295 7.02 -12.68 7.42
C ILE A 295 5.92 -12.50 8.47
N SER A 296 4.66 -12.83 8.14
CA SER A 296 3.55 -12.77 9.08
C SER A 296 3.80 -13.64 10.32
N ALA A 297 4.24 -14.89 10.12
CA ALA A 297 4.49 -15.83 11.21
C ALA A 297 5.63 -15.37 12.14
N VAL A 298 6.72 -14.85 11.59
CA VAL A 298 7.85 -14.34 12.38
C VAL A 298 7.46 -13.11 13.21
N LEU A 299 6.53 -12.31 12.72
CA LEU A 299 6.13 -11.04 13.35
C LEU A 299 4.84 -11.12 14.16
N GLY A 300 4.15 -12.25 14.15
CA GLY A 300 2.84 -12.41 14.79
C GLY A 300 1.76 -11.51 14.17
N LEU A 301 1.82 -11.29 12.86
CA LEU A 301 0.85 -10.49 12.08
C LEU A 301 -0.25 -11.34 11.45
#